data_AF-K9D4V8-F1
#
_entry.id   AF-K9D4V8-F1
#
_cell.length_a   1.000
_cell.length_b   1.000
_cell.length_c   1.000
_cell.angle_alpha   90.00
_cell.angle_beta   90.00
_cell.angle_gamma   90.00
#
_symmetry.space_group_name_H-M   'P 1'
#
loop_
_entity.id
_entity.type
_entity.pdbx_description
1 polymer ?
#
loop_
_entity_poly.entity_id
_entity_poly.type
_entity_poly.pdbx_seq_one_letter_code
_entity_poly.pdbx_strand_id
1 'polypeptide(L)' 'RRAAVIQSLFATAKLNGLDPARWLAETLEKLPTCPNSRIDSLLPFSDSTLA' A
#
# COMPACT_ATOMS: atom_id res chain seq x y z
N ARG A 1 6.74 6.93 -15.17
CA ARG A 1 6.76 5.62 -14.45
C ARG A 1 6.33 5.73 -12.98
N ARG A 2 6.76 6.74 -12.20
CA ARG A 2 6.38 6.90 -10.78
C ARG A 2 4.90 7.27 -10.54
N ALA A 3 4.34 8.15 -11.38
CA ALA A 3 2.94 8.56 -11.27
C ALA A 3 1.94 7.41 -11.46
N ALA A 4 2.23 6.46 -12.36
CA ALA A 4 1.39 5.29 -12.60
C ALA A 4 1.32 4.38 -11.37
N VAL A 5 2.46 4.16 -10.70
CA VAL A 5 2.53 3.37 -9.46
C VAL A 5 1.72 4.02 -8.36
N ILE A 6 1.87 5.34 -8.16
CA ILE A 6 1.11 6.08 -7.13
C ILE A 6 -0.40 5.99 -7.43
N GLN A 7 -0.82 6.17 -8.69
CA GLN A 7 -2.23 6.03 -9.05
C GLN A 7 -2.77 4.63 -8.82
N SER A 8 -2.00 3.58 -9.13
CA SER A 8 -2.39 2.20 -8.81
C SER A 8 -2.58 1.99 -7.30
N LEU A 9 -1.67 2.50 -6.47
CA LEU A 9 -1.78 2.39 -5.00
C LEU A 9 -3.02 3.14 -4.46
N PHE A 10 -3.30 4.34 -4.97
CA PHE A 10 -4.51 5.08 -4.63
C PHE A 10 -5.78 4.33 -5.03
N ALA A 11 -5.80 3.74 -6.23
CA ALA A 11 -6.91 2.92 -6.69
C ALA A 11 -7.12 1.69 -5.79
N THR A 12 -6.04 1.01 -5.40
CA THR A 12 -6.08 -0.10 -4.46
C THR A 12 -6.67 0.30 -3.11
N ALA A 13 -6.26 1.43 -2.53
CA ALA A 13 -6.82 1.91 -1.26
C ALA A 13 -8.33 2.19 -1.39
N LYS A 14 -8.76 2.85 -2.47
CA LYS A 14 -10.19 3.12 -2.73
C LYS A 14 -11.01 1.85 -2.90
N LEU A 15 -10.50 0.86 -3.62
CA LEU A 15 -11.17 -0.42 -3.83
C LEU A 15 -11.38 -1.21 -2.52
N ASN A 16 -10.55 -0.95 -1.51
CA ASN A 16 -10.70 -1.52 -0.16
C ASN A 16 -11.62 -0.73 0.77
N GLY A 17 -12.19 0.39 0.32
CA GLY A 17 -12.91 1.31 1.19
C GLY A 17 -12.00 2.03 2.20
N LEU A 18 -10.69 2.05 1.96
CA LEU A 18 -9.73 2.83 2.77
C LEU A 18 -9.63 4.25 2.23
N ASP A 19 -9.44 5.21 3.14
CA ASP A 19 -9.09 6.57 2.75
C ASP A 19 -7.67 6.56 2.13
N PRO A 20 -7.51 6.93 0.84
CA PRO A 20 -6.22 6.83 0.15
C PRO A 20 -5.14 7.72 0.74
N ALA A 21 -5.51 8.90 1.24
CA ALA A 21 -4.58 9.84 1.81
C ALA A 21 -4.09 9.37 3.19
N ARG A 22 -5.02 8.88 4.03
CA ARG A 22 -4.68 8.28 5.33
C ARG A 22 -3.82 7.04 5.17
N TRP A 23 -4.22 6.12 4.29
CA TRP A 23 -3.47 4.88 4.04
C TRP A 23 -2.06 5.16 3.51
N LEU A 24 -1.90 6.13 2.60
CA LEU A 24 -0.58 6.51 2.11
C LEU A 24 0.29 7.10 3.23
N ALA A 25 -0.27 7.97 4.06
CA ALA A 25 0.46 8.57 5.19
C ALA A 25 0.96 7.49 6.17
N GLU A 26 0.09 6.57 6.56
CA GLU A 26 0.45 5.44 7.44
C GLU A 26 1.49 4.52 6.80
N THR A 27 1.40 4.30 5.49
CA THR A 27 2.37 3.48 4.75
C THR A 27 3.74 4.15 4.70
N LEU A 28 3.80 5.47 4.44
CA LEU A 28 5.04 6.24 4.43
C LEU A 28 5.68 6.32 5.83
N GLU A 29 4.88 6.35 6.89
CA GLU A 29 5.35 6.34 8.28
C GLU A 29 5.94 4.99 8.69
N LYS A 30 5.40 3.88 8.17
CA LYS A 30 5.90 2.51 8.41
C LYS A 30 7.08 2.13 7.49
N LEU A 31 7.25 2.81 6.37
CA LEU A 31 8.31 2.56 5.39
C LEU A 31 9.75 2.60 5.96
N PRO A 32 10.16 3.56 6.81
CA PRO A 32 11.51 3.58 7.38
C PRO A 32 11.77 2.46 8.39
N THR A 33 10.73 1.87 8.97
CA THR A 33 10.83 0.77 9.95
C THR A 33 10.60 -0.61 9.32
N CYS A 34 10.11 -0.67 8.08
CA CYS A 34 9.90 -1.92 7.35
C CYS A 34 11.04 -2.21 6.36
N PRO A 35 11.71 -3.37 6.46
CA PRO A 35 12.63 -3.80 5.42
C PRO A 35 11.88 -4.00 4.09
N ASN A 36 12.54 -3.71 2.96
CA ASN A 36 11.93 -3.80 1.61
C ASN A 36 11.25 -5.15 1.34
N SER A 37 11.74 -6.24 1.94
CA SER A 37 11.16 -7.59 1.84
C SER A 37 9.82 -7.76 2.55
N ARG A 38 9.33 -6.75 3.28
CA ARG A 38 8.03 -6.72 3.96
C ARG A 38 7.15 -5.56 3.49
N ILE A 39 7.51 -4.89 2.40
CA ILE A 39 6.65 -3.85 1.81
C ILE A 39 5.30 -4.44 1.42
N ASP A 40 5.27 -5.70 0.98
CA ASP A 40 4.03 -6.40 0.68
C ASP A 40 3.09 -6.40 1.88
N SER A 41 3.61 -6.58 3.11
CA SER A 41 2.85 -6.50 4.37
C SER A 41 2.23 -5.14 4.68
N LEU A 42 2.71 -4.06 4.06
CA LEU A 42 2.14 -2.72 4.19
C LEU A 42 1.00 -2.46 3.20
N LEU A 43 0.89 -3.29 2.16
CA LEU A 43 -0.22 -3.22 1.24
C LEU A 43 -1.48 -3.78 1.92
N PRO A 44 -2.66 -3.20 1.65
CA PRO A 44 -3.92 -3.64 2.24
C PRO A 44 -4.34 -5.05 1.77
N PHE A 45 -3.63 -5.60 0.77
CA PHE A 45 -3.79 -6.96 0.23
C PHE A 45 -2.50 -7.78 0.27
N SER A 46 -1.66 -7.56 1.27
CA SER A 46 -0.45 -8.37 1.52
C SER A 46 -0.71 -9.89 1.53
N ASP A 47 -1.98 -10.28 1.73
CA ASP A 47 -2.48 -11.64 1.81
C ASP A 47 -3.33 -12.06 0.59
N SER A 48 -2.91 -11.74 -0.64
CA SER A 48 -3.41 -12.49 -1.81
C SER A 48 -2.72 -13.86 -1.92
N THR A 49 -2.52 -14.53 -0.79
CA THR A 49 -2.31 -15.98 -0.73
C THR A 49 -3.70 -16.61 -0.61
N LEU A 50 -4.51 -16.52 -1.66
CA LEU A 50 -5.61 -17.45 -1.86
C LEU A 50 -5.14 -18.50 -2.87
N ALA A 51 -4.73 -19.64 -2.31
CA ALA A 51 -4.40 -20.93 -2.92
C ALA A 51 -3.07 -21.04 -3.69
#